data_AF-A0A379TPY6-F1
#
_entry.id   AF-A0A379TPY6-F1
#
_cell.length_a   1.000
_cell.length_b   1.000
_cell.length_c   1.000
_cell.angle_alpha   90.00
_cell.angle_beta   90.00
_cell.angle_gamma   90.00
#
_symmetry.space_group_name_H-M   'P 1'
#
loop_
_entity.id
_entity.type
_entity.pdbx_description
1 polymer ?
#
loop_
_entity_poly.entity_id
_entity_poly.type
_entity_poly.pdbx_seq_one_letter_code
_entity_poly.pdbx_strand_id
1 'polypeptide(L)'
;MALAEIEKPEILPGENLLAAKPSRGVMVEFNRYEIEHDSFGGFIPVRCWVTDRYKLVLNLFTSDELYDRYNDPDELHNLIDAPEFVNVRDQMHDALLDYMDKIRDPFRTYQWSLRPWRKDAQPRWMGAFRPRPQDGYSPVVRDYDTGLPTQGVKVEDKKQKF
;
A
#
# COMPACT_ATOMS: atom_id res chain seq x y z
N MET A 1 -2.16 -21.44 -9.21
CA MET A 1 -3.08 -21.97 -8.18
C MET A 1 -4.43 -22.26 -8.80
N ALA A 2 -5.17 -21.27 -9.31
CA ALA A 2 -6.48 -21.48 -9.94
C ALA A 2 -6.49 -22.53 -11.08
N LEU A 3 -5.57 -22.44 -12.05
CA LEU A 3 -5.47 -23.42 -13.15
C LEU A 3 -5.10 -24.85 -12.71
N ALA A 4 -4.55 -25.00 -11.51
CA ALA A 4 -4.15 -26.27 -10.94
C ALA A 4 -5.13 -26.74 -9.85
N GLU A 5 -6.27 -26.06 -9.69
CA GLU A 5 -7.28 -26.36 -8.66
C GLU A 5 -6.74 -26.34 -7.21
N ILE A 6 -5.72 -25.53 -6.97
CA ILE A 6 -5.13 -25.33 -5.64
C ILE A 6 -5.73 -24.09 -4.99
N GLU A 7 -6.21 -24.22 -3.75
CA GLU A 7 -6.68 -23.10 -2.94
C GLU A 7 -5.54 -22.11 -2.67
N LYS A 8 -5.82 -20.82 -2.84
CA LYS A 8 -4.84 -19.76 -2.59
C LYS A 8 -4.82 -19.42 -1.10
N PRO A 9 -3.66 -19.49 -0.42
CA PRO A 9 -3.51 -18.97 0.93
C PRO A 9 -3.99 -17.51 1.06
N GLU A 10 -4.68 -17.20 2.16
CA GLU A 10 -5.19 -15.85 2.42
C GLU A 10 -4.07 -14.80 2.50
N ILE A 11 -2.86 -15.22 2.91
CA ILE A 11 -1.71 -14.33 3.06
C ILE A 11 -1.20 -13.76 1.73
N LEU A 12 -1.49 -14.40 0.60
CA LEU A 12 -1.04 -13.93 -0.71
C LEU A 12 -1.98 -12.82 -1.20
N PRO A 13 -1.50 -11.59 -1.46
CA PRO A 13 -2.36 -10.46 -1.82
C PRO A 13 -2.90 -10.51 -3.26
N GLY A 14 -2.35 -11.40 -4.09
CA GLY A 14 -2.76 -11.57 -5.49
C GLY A 14 -4.16 -12.19 -5.64
N GLU A 15 -4.82 -11.82 -6.73
CA GLU A 15 -6.15 -12.31 -7.11
C GLU A 15 -6.07 -13.20 -8.37
N ASN A 16 -7.09 -14.02 -8.61
CA ASN A 16 -7.15 -14.88 -9.79
C ASN A 16 -7.34 -14.04 -11.06
N LEU A 17 -6.36 -14.10 -11.97
CA LEU A 17 -6.42 -13.37 -13.24
C LEU A 17 -7.61 -13.74 -14.12
N LEU A 18 -8.09 -14.99 -14.04
CA LEU A 18 -9.26 -15.44 -14.81
C LEU A 18 -10.58 -14.77 -14.38
N ALA A 19 -10.61 -14.20 -13.18
CA ALA A 19 -11.75 -13.47 -12.62
C ALA A 19 -11.42 -11.98 -12.37
N ALA A 20 -10.29 -11.49 -12.88
CA ALA A 20 -9.86 -10.12 -12.65
C ALA A 20 -10.78 -9.14 -13.39
N LYS A 21 -11.12 -8.03 -12.73
CA LYS A 21 -11.85 -6.93 -13.36
C LYS A 21 -10.95 -6.26 -14.41
N PRO A 22 -11.50 -5.83 -15.56
CA PRO A 22 -10.73 -5.16 -16.61
C PRO A 22 -10.07 -3.87 -16.12
N SER A 23 -10.81 -3.05 -15.36
CA SER A 23 -10.31 -1.82 -14.74
C SER A 23 -10.01 -2.06 -13.27
N ARG A 24 -8.77 -1.78 -12.86
CA ARG A 24 -8.31 -1.82 -11.47
C ARG A 24 -7.11 -0.90 -11.26
N GLY A 25 -6.89 -0.50 -10.02
CA GLY A 25 -5.61 0.07 -9.63
C GLY A 25 -4.61 -1.02 -9.23
N VAL A 26 -3.34 -0.76 -9.48
CA VAL A 26 -2.22 -1.62 -9.11
C VAL A 26 -1.23 -0.83 -8.29
N MET A 27 -0.81 -1.39 -7.16
CA MET A 27 0.28 -0.82 -6.38
C MET A 27 1.62 -1.28 -6.95
N VAL A 28 2.56 -0.35 -7.09
CA VAL A 28 3.97 -0.63 -7.37
C VAL A 28 4.79 -0.09 -6.21
N GLU A 29 5.81 -0.82 -5.79
CA GLU A 29 6.70 -0.39 -4.70
C GLU A 29 8.16 -0.40 -5.13
N PHE A 30 8.92 0.49 -4.52
CA PHE A 30 10.37 0.48 -4.57
C PHE A 30 10.89 0.84 -3.18
N ASN A 31 11.94 0.15 -2.73
CA ASN A 31 12.54 0.38 -1.42
C ASN A 31 14.08 0.41 -1.48
N ARG A 32 14.71 -0.41 -2.33
CA ARG A 32 16.16 -0.45 -2.51
C ARG A 32 16.52 -1.05 -3.87
N TYR A 33 17.62 -0.53 -4.42
CA TYR A 33 18.43 -1.08 -5.51
C TYR A 33 18.59 -2.61 -5.48
N GLU A 34 19.65 -2.96 -4.76
CA GLU A 34 20.15 -4.29 -4.49
C GLU A 34 21.04 -4.24 -3.24
N ILE A 35 21.48 -5.39 -2.74
CA ILE A 35 22.28 -5.46 -1.51
C ILE A 35 23.75 -5.13 -1.78
N GLU A 36 24.24 -5.50 -2.96
CA GLU A 36 25.66 -5.59 -3.31
C GLU A 36 26.28 -4.26 -3.71
N HIS A 37 25.48 -3.29 -4.17
CA HIS A 37 25.96 -2.02 -4.68
C HIS A 37 25.61 -0.85 -3.75
N ASP A 38 26.46 -0.61 -2.76
CA ASP A 38 26.32 0.50 -1.79
C ASP A 38 26.34 1.89 -2.43
N SER A 39 26.79 2.02 -3.68
CA SER A 39 26.81 3.29 -4.43
C SER A 39 25.48 3.66 -5.09
N PHE A 40 24.49 2.78 -5.12
CA PHE A 40 23.20 2.99 -5.80
C PHE A 40 22.09 3.49 -4.85
N GLY A 41 22.51 4.17 -3.78
CA GLY A 41 21.61 4.67 -2.75
C GLY A 41 21.18 3.57 -1.76
N GLY A 42 20.70 4.03 -0.61
CA GLY A 42 20.20 3.16 0.45
C GLY A 42 18.70 2.87 0.30
N PHE A 43 18.01 2.84 1.43
CA PHE A 43 16.55 2.75 1.47
C PHE A 43 15.91 4.00 0.84
N ILE A 44 14.93 3.82 -0.03
CA ILE A 44 14.13 4.88 -0.67
C ILE A 44 12.67 4.38 -0.72
N PRO A 45 11.82 4.77 0.25
CA PRO A 45 10.43 4.30 0.31
C PRO A 45 9.56 4.98 -0.75
N VAL A 46 9.21 4.23 -1.78
CA VAL A 46 8.28 4.67 -2.83
C VAL A 46 7.08 3.73 -2.89
N ARG A 47 5.89 4.32 -3.02
CA ARG A 47 4.65 3.62 -3.34
C ARG A 47 3.96 4.34 -4.48
N CYS A 48 3.55 3.58 -5.48
CA CYS A 48 2.81 4.10 -6.61
C CYS A 48 1.44 3.46 -6.68
N TRP A 49 0.45 4.21 -7.13
CA TRP A 49 -0.85 3.69 -7.52
C TRP A 49 -1.06 3.98 -9.00
N VAL A 50 -1.22 2.90 -9.78
CA VAL A 50 -1.35 2.97 -11.24
C VAL A 50 -2.73 2.50 -11.63
N THR A 51 -3.43 3.34 -12.39
CA THR A 51 -4.68 3.01 -13.08
C THR A 51 -4.44 3.03 -14.58
N ASP A 52 -5.46 2.72 -15.37
CA ASP A 52 -5.36 2.76 -16.83
C ASP A 52 -4.95 4.15 -17.35
N ARG A 53 -5.42 5.23 -16.70
CA ARG A 53 -5.17 6.61 -17.13
C ARG A 53 -4.11 7.34 -16.31
N TYR A 54 -4.12 7.18 -14.99
CA TYR A 54 -3.28 8.00 -14.12
C TYR A 54 -2.29 7.15 -13.33
N LYS A 55 -1.16 7.75 -12.98
CA LYS A 55 -0.16 7.20 -12.06
C LYS A 55 0.16 8.23 -10.99
N LEU A 56 -0.03 7.85 -9.73
CA LEU A 56 0.40 8.59 -8.55
C LEU A 56 1.65 7.92 -7.99
N VAL A 57 2.69 8.69 -7.68
CA VAL A 57 3.94 8.24 -7.07
C VAL A 57 4.14 9.02 -5.78
N LEU A 58 4.25 8.31 -4.65
CA LEU A 58 4.58 8.90 -3.37
C LEU A 58 6.00 8.52 -2.96
N ASN A 59 6.81 9.52 -2.67
CA ASN A 59 8.16 9.34 -2.15
C ASN A 59 8.26 10.03 -0.79
N LEU A 60 8.53 9.28 0.28
CA LEU A 60 8.55 9.89 1.63
C LEU A 60 9.77 10.78 1.87
N PHE A 61 10.80 10.74 1.02
CA PHE A 61 12.00 11.55 1.17
C PHE A 61 12.03 12.80 0.30
N THR A 62 11.18 12.88 -0.73
CA THR A 62 11.21 13.99 -1.67
C THR A 62 9.81 14.34 -2.17
N SER A 63 9.72 14.89 -3.38
CA SER A 63 8.46 15.23 -4.04
C SER A 63 7.65 14.00 -4.41
N ASP A 64 6.33 14.19 -4.42
CA ASP A 64 5.38 13.27 -5.02
C ASP A 64 5.11 13.65 -6.47
N GLU A 65 4.57 12.71 -7.24
CA GLU A 65 4.29 12.90 -8.66
C GLU A 65 2.90 12.39 -9.05
N LEU A 66 2.25 13.07 -9.98
CA LEU A 66 1.01 12.63 -10.62
C LEU A 66 1.12 12.80 -12.13
N TYR A 67 0.77 11.76 -12.89
CA TYR A 67 0.84 11.77 -14.36
C TYR A 67 -0.48 11.33 -15.00
N ASP A 68 -0.92 12.06 -16.04
CA ASP A 68 -1.99 11.64 -16.96
C ASP A 68 -1.38 10.89 -18.14
N ARG A 69 -1.26 9.57 -18.02
CA ARG A 69 -0.59 8.69 -18.99
C ARG A 69 -1.30 8.61 -20.34
N TYR A 70 -2.52 9.13 -20.45
CA TYR A 70 -3.22 9.22 -21.72
C TYR A 70 -2.76 10.44 -22.53
N ASN A 71 -2.64 11.60 -21.88
CA ASN A 71 -2.21 12.85 -22.53
C ASN A 71 -0.68 13.06 -22.49
N ASP A 72 -0.01 12.41 -21.55
CA ASP A 72 1.43 12.45 -21.31
C ASP A 72 1.98 11.02 -21.13
N PRO A 73 2.02 10.21 -22.21
CA PRO A 73 2.40 8.79 -22.14
C PRO A 73 3.84 8.58 -21.68
N ASP A 74 4.70 9.58 -21.85
CA ASP A 74 6.11 9.57 -21.44
C ASP A 74 6.33 10.08 -20.01
N GLU A 75 5.25 10.45 -19.29
CA GLU A 75 5.27 10.87 -17.87
C GLU A 75 6.26 12.03 -17.60
N LEU A 76 6.28 13.04 -18.48
CA LEU A 76 7.22 14.16 -18.43
C LEU A 76 6.70 15.34 -17.60
N HIS A 77 5.38 15.45 -17.42
CA HIS A 77 4.73 16.59 -16.79
C HIS A 77 4.11 16.20 -15.46
N ASN A 78 4.78 16.53 -14.35
CA ASN A 78 4.25 16.28 -13.02
C ASN A 78 3.08 17.22 -12.68
N LEU A 79 1.90 16.64 -12.43
CA LEU A 79 0.63 17.32 -12.12
C LEU A 79 0.30 17.35 -10.62
N ILE A 80 1.25 17.01 -9.73
CA ILE A 80 0.96 16.85 -8.29
C ILE A 80 0.33 18.09 -7.64
N ASP A 81 0.76 19.29 -8.06
CA ASP A 81 0.29 20.58 -7.54
C ASP A 81 -0.76 21.24 -8.45
N ALA A 82 -1.14 20.60 -9.55
CA ALA A 82 -2.11 21.14 -10.50
C ALA A 82 -3.52 21.15 -9.89
N PRO A 83 -4.15 22.34 -9.71
CA PRO A 83 -5.43 22.46 -8.98
C PRO A 83 -6.58 21.72 -9.66
N GLU A 84 -6.54 21.56 -10.98
CA GLU A 84 -7.55 20.85 -11.76
C GLU A 84 -7.53 19.32 -11.53
N PHE A 85 -6.44 18.78 -10.99
CA PHE A 85 -6.28 17.35 -10.74
C PHE A 85 -6.45 16.94 -9.27
N VAL A 86 -6.81 17.87 -8.37
CA VAL A 86 -6.99 17.60 -6.92
C VAL A 86 -7.90 16.41 -6.66
N ASN A 87 -9.07 16.36 -7.31
CA ASN A 87 -10.03 15.26 -7.10
C ASN A 87 -9.47 13.90 -7.54
N VAL A 88 -8.73 13.86 -8.65
CA VAL A 88 -8.12 12.61 -9.16
C VAL A 88 -7.00 12.17 -8.23
N ARG A 89 -6.10 13.09 -7.88
CA ARG A 89 -4.98 12.87 -6.98
C ARG A 89 -5.45 12.31 -5.64
N ASP A 90 -6.47 12.93 -5.06
CA ASP A 90 -6.98 12.58 -3.74
C ASP A 90 -7.67 11.20 -3.76
N GLN A 91 -8.45 10.89 -4.80
CA GLN A 91 -9.04 9.56 -5.00
C GLN A 91 -7.98 8.46 -5.17
N MET A 92 -6.93 8.73 -5.94
CA MET A 92 -5.83 7.77 -6.13
C MET A 92 -5.05 7.54 -4.83
N HIS A 93 -4.88 8.59 -4.04
CA HIS A 93 -4.23 8.52 -2.75
C HIS A 93 -5.03 7.69 -1.76
N ASP A 94 -6.35 7.90 -1.68
CA ASP A 94 -7.23 7.07 -0.84
C ASP A 94 -7.18 5.60 -1.27
N ALA A 95 -7.26 5.33 -2.57
CA ALA A 95 -7.17 3.97 -3.10
C ALA A 95 -5.84 3.28 -2.77
N LEU A 96 -4.72 4.02 -2.83
CA LEU A 96 -3.41 3.52 -2.42
C LEU A 96 -3.39 3.13 -0.94
N LEU A 97 -3.82 4.05 -0.06
CA LEU A 97 -3.82 3.81 1.39
C LEU A 97 -4.73 2.65 1.77
N ASP A 98 -5.92 2.58 1.17
CA ASP A 98 -6.86 1.49 1.39
C ASP A 98 -6.28 0.15 0.93
N TYR A 99 -5.54 0.13 -0.19
CA TYR A 99 -4.87 -1.07 -0.65
C TYR A 99 -3.72 -1.47 0.28
N MET A 100 -2.89 -0.53 0.72
CA MET A 100 -1.83 -0.77 1.71
C MET A 100 -2.41 -1.36 2.99
N ASP A 101 -3.55 -0.86 3.49
CA ASP A 101 -4.23 -1.41 4.66
C ASP A 101 -4.82 -2.80 4.41
N LYS A 102 -5.39 -3.04 3.22
CA LYS A 102 -5.91 -4.35 2.77
C LYS A 102 -4.79 -5.40 2.81
N ILE A 103 -3.66 -5.13 2.17
CA ILE A 103 -2.55 -6.09 2.05
C ILE A 103 -1.65 -6.13 3.28
N ARG A 104 -1.88 -5.23 4.25
CA ARG A 104 -1.02 -5.03 5.43
C ARG A 104 0.42 -4.70 5.01
N ASP A 105 0.57 -3.69 4.14
CA ASP A 105 1.87 -3.25 3.66
C ASP A 105 2.84 -3.07 4.84
N PRO A 106 4.02 -3.72 4.82
CA PRO A 106 4.94 -3.71 5.95
C PRO A 106 5.50 -2.32 6.27
N PHE A 107 5.47 -1.40 5.30
CA PHE A 107 5.92 -0.03 5.47
C PHE A 107 4.76 0.96 5.65
N ARG A 108 3.52 0.49 5.87
CA ARG A 108 2.40 1.38 6.22
C ARG A 108 2.74 2.22 7.45
N THR A 109 2.41 3.49 7.40
CA THR A 109 2.62 4.49 8.45
C THR A 109 1.75 5.71 8.16
N TYR A 110 1.51 6.55 9.16
CA TYR A 110 0.72 7.76 8.99
C TYR A 110 1.37 8.78 8.03
N GLN A 111 2.68 8.70 7.81
CA GLN A 111 3.39 9.60 6.88
C GLN A 111 2.92 9.47 5.43
N TRP A 112 2.42 8.29 5.03
CA TRP A 112 1.82 8.13 3.70
C TRP A 112 0.53 8.94 3.54
N SER A 113 -0.25 9.12 4.61
CA SER A 113 -1.46 9.94 4.60
C SER A 113 -1.17 11.44 4.68
N LEU A 114 -0.07 11.85 5.32
CA LEU A 114 0.26 13.25 5.56
C LEU A 114 1.12 13.84 4.44
N ARG A 115 0.49 14.11 3.29
CA ARG A 115 1.16 14.77 2.17
C ARG A 115 0.91 16.29 2.20
N PRO A 116 1.89 17.15 1.85
CA PRO A 116 1.71 18.61 1.91
C PRO A 116 0.51 19.15 1.12
N TRP A 117 0.17 18.47 0.02
CA TRP A 117 -0.96 18.81 -0.84
C TRP A 117 -2.31 18.23 -0.36
N ARG A 118 -2.31 17.30 0.60
CA ARG A 118 -3.51 16.62 1.13
C ARG A 118 -3.91 17.16 2.51
N LYS A 119 -4.45 18.39 2.52
CA LYS A 119 -4.74 19.14 3.76
C LYS A 119 -5.89 18.58 4.60
N ASP A 120 -6.77 17.80 3.98
CA ASP A 120 -7.97 17.20 4.58
C ASP A 120 -7.71 15.81 5.21
N ALA A 121 -6.63 15.13 4.80
CA ALA A 121 -6.34 13.78 5.27
C ALA A 121 -5.99 13.74 6.76
N GLN A 122 -6.58 12.79 7.45
CA GLN A 122 -6.27 12.49 8.84
C GLN A 122 -5.18 11.41 8.94
N PRO A 123 -4.28 11.49 9.93
CA PRO A 123 -3.30 10.44 10.19
C PRO A 123 -3.96 9.06 10.35
N ARG A 124 -3.58 8.09 9.50
CA ARG A 124 -4.01 6.69 9.63
C ARG A 124 -2.91 5.86 10.32
N TRP A 125 -3.05 5.59 11.62
CA TRP A 125 -2.08 4.77 12.37
C TRP A 125 -2.72 3.61 13.15
N MET A 126 -3.94 3.83 13.66
CA MET A 126 -4.71 2.83 14.37
C MET A 126 -5.15 1.71 13.43
N GLY A 127 -5.15 0.46 13.91
CA GLY A 127 -5.59 -0.68 13.12
C GLY A 127 -5.85 -1.90 13.99
N ALA A 128 -6.58 -2.86 13.43
CA ALA A 128 -6.86 -4.12 14.11
C ALA A 128 -5.60 -4.98 14.24
N PHE A 129 -5.49 -5.68 15.37
CA PHE A 129 -4.59 -6.81 15.51
C PHE A 129 -5.09 -7.96 14.63
N ARG A 130 -4.37 -8.21 13.55
CA ARG A 130 -4.68 -9.25 12.56
C ARG A 130 -3.59 -10.32 12.62
N PRO A 131 -3.80 -11.45 13.34
CA PRO A 131 -2.89 -12.59 13.29
C PRO A 131 -2.62 -13.00 11.85
N ARG A 132 -1.45 -13.59 11.61
CA ARG A 132 -1.16 -14.22 10.31
C ARG A 132 -2.20 -15.32 10.08
N PRO A 133 -2.94 -15.32 8.95
CA PRO A 133 -3.84 -16.41 8.61
C PRO A 133 -3.11 -17.75 8.56
N GLN A 134 -3.82 -18.83 8.83
CA GLN A 134 -3.25 -20.17 8.71
C GLN A 134 -2.86 -20.41 7.24
N ASP A 135 -1.58 -20.70 7.00
CA ASP A 135 -1.06 -20.99 5.66
C ASP A 135 -0.59 -22.45 5.51
N GLY A 136 -0.74 -23.26 6.56
CA GLY A 136 -0.32 -24.67 6.58
C GLY A 136 1.18 -24.89 6.85
N TYR A 137 1.97 -23.82 6.94
CA TYR A 137 3.42 -23.88 7.13
C TYR A 137 3.89 -23.17 8.39
N SER A 138 3.35 -21.99 8.67
CA SER A 138 3.74 -21.16 9.80
C SER A 138 3.10 -21.64 11.10
N PRO A 139 3.80 -21.56 12.25
CA PRO A 139 3.21 -21.87 13.54
C PRO A 139 2.11 -20.84 13.89
N VAL A 140 1.17 -21.27 14.73
CA VAL A 140 0.09 -20.40 15.23
C VAL A 140 0.70 -19.20 15.96
N VAL A 141 0.26 -17.99 15.61
CA VAL A 141 0.70 -16.76 16.26
C VAL A 141 0.28 -16.79 17.72
N ARG A 142 1.23 -16.53 18.63
CA ARG A 142 0.99 -16.42 20.07
C ARG A 142 0.92 -14.96 20.48
N ASP A 143 0.03 -14.70 21.43
CA ASP A 143 -0.09 -13.40 22.09
C ASP A 143 1.14 -13.14 22.96
N TYR A 144 1.70 -11.94 22.86
CA TYR A 144 2.97 -11.61 23.52
C TYR A 144 2.84 -11.57 25.05
N ASP A 145 1.73 -11.04 25.57
CA ASP A 145 1.52 -10.85 27.01
C ASP A 145 1.18 -12.16 27.71
N THR A 146 0.46 -13.06 27.04
CA THR A 146 -0.04 -14.31 27.63
C THR A 146 0.70 -15.57 27.19
N GLY A 147 1.40 -15.53 26.05
CA GLY A 147 2.03 -16.69 25.42
C GLY A 147 1.04 -17.71 24.82
N LEU A 148 -0.26 -17.44 24.88
CA LEU A 148 -1.32 -18.31 24.39
C LEU A 148 -1.57 -18.11 22.89
N PRO A 149 -2.11 -19.11 22.16
CA PRO A 149 -2.53 -18.95 20.78
C PRO A 149 -3.50 -17.78 20.60
N THR A 150 -3.25 -16.93 19.60
CA THR A 150 -4.15 -15.84 19.24
C THR A 150 -5.48 -16.39 18.72
N GLN A 151 -6.57 -15.69 19.03
CA GLN A 151 -7.93 -16.05 18.60
C GLN A 151 -8.55 -14.89 17.82
N GLY A 152 -8.80 -15.12 16.52
CA GLY A 152 -9.50 -14.18 15.64
C GLY A 152 -8.78 -12.84 15.43
N VAL A 153 -9.50 -11.90 14.78
CA VAL A 153 -9.08 -10.51 14.65
C VAL A 153 -9.56 -9.75 15.88
N LYS A 154 -8.66 -9.10 16.60
CA LYS A 154 -9.01 -8.20 17.72
C LYS A 154 -8.83 -6.77 17.26
N VAL A 155 -9.87 -5.95 17.33
CA VAL A 155 -9.72 -4.50 17.17
C VAL A 155 -9.22 -3.96 18.50
N GLU A 156 -7.99 -3.43 18.52
CA GLU A 156 -7.47 -2.79 19.73
C GLU A 156 -7.96 -1.34 19.79
N ASP A 157 -8.91 -1.07 20.69
CA ASP A 157 -9.31 0.29 21.03
C ASP A 157 -8.25 0.95 21.92
N LYS A 158 -7.09 1.30 21.35
CA LYS A 158 -6.11 2.14 22.04
C LYS A 158 -6.53 3.60 21.88
N LYS A 159 -6.99 4.21 22.97
CA LYS A 159 -7.12 5.67 23.03
C LYS A 159 -5.73 6.29 22.84
N GLN A 160 -5.64 7.21 21.89
CA GLN A 160 -4.43 7.95 21.58
C GLN A 160 -3.96 8.67 22.85
N LYS A 161 -2.84 8.22 23.42
CA LYS A 161 -2.14 8.95 24.48
C LYS A 161 -1.26 9.96 23.76
N PHE A 162 -1.78 11.18 23.60
CA PHE A 162 -0.94 12.34 23.26
C PHE A 162 -0.16 12.78 24.49
#